data_AF-A0A0F9IDU9-F1
#
_entry.id   AF-A0A0F9IDU9-F1
#
_cell.length_a   1.000
_cell.length_b   1.000
_cell.length_c   1.000
_cell.angle_alpha   90.00
_cell.angle_beta   90.00
_cell.angle_gamma   90.00
#
_symmetry.space_group_name_H-M   'P 1'
#
loop_
_entity.id
_entity.type
_entity.pdbx_description
1 polymer ?
#
loop_
_entity_poly.entity_id
_entity_poly.type
_entity_poly.pdbx_seq_one_letter_code
_entity_poly.pdbx_strand_id
1 'polypeptide(L)'
;MRLSLCILVFLLFYIGSCSKNGKSIDEIPKDCEELQALGIIDSFAYPIRPGTIEWESLENQDAKWEAVNVPDAILEDMCTHGLVYTCANCPLFLMLTVYNNIYTGFVSLRDHINSFNELINREDAGIELFNYYQTLFDTTWQSIGQIESQVQILHTEIFFAQQEYLGKLNVSEELDVLLEAYNILLDKETHQLDIDCINGSYYLTCNILYYNMEYEPLISFIDREELNDFLNDIKPISDETRDSLKYYTELFLLDNKK
;
A
#
# COMPACT_ATOMS: atom_id res chain seq x y z
N MET A 1 -13.73 36.49 64.73
CA MET A 1 -13.23 37.89 64.75
C MET A 1 -11.78 37.92 65.24
N ARG A 2 -10.80 37.86 64.31
CA ARG A 2 -9.37 38.22 64.40
C ARG A 2 -8.87 38.25 62.93
N LEU A 3 -8.84 39.39 62.25
CA LEU A 3 -7.82 40.45 62.14
C LEU A 3 -6.51 40.05 61.41
N SER A 4 -6.14 40.92 60.44
CA SER A 4 -4.86 41.12 59.71
C SER A 4 -4.77 40.45 58.32
N LEU A 5 -4.71 41.12 57.15
CA LEU A 5 -4.05 42.33 56.61
C LEU A 5 -2.82 41.96 55.72
N CYS A 6 -2.87 42.31 54.42
CA CYS A 6 -1.75 42.59 53.48
C CYS A 6 -0.87 41.36 53.07
N ILE A 7 -0.40 41.09 51.84
CA ILE A 7 0.19 41.83 50.68
C ILE A 7 0.26 40.79 49.52
N LEU A 8 -0.24 41.04 48.30
CA LEU A 8 0.45 41.55 47.10
C LEU A 8 1.60 40.66 46.54
N VAL A 9 1.35 40.10 45.35
CA VAL A 9 2.28 39.82 44.23
C VAL A 9 3.52 38.94 44.50
N PHE A 10 3.49 37.73 43.94
CA PHE A 10 4.66 37.04 43.40
C PHE A 10 4.31 36.66 41.95
N LEU A 11 4.69 37.51 40.99
CA LEU A 11 5.87 37.35 40.13
C LEU A 11 5.80 36.11 39.24
N LEU A 12 5.30 36.35 38.02
CA LEU A 12 5.80 35.76 36.79
C LEU A 12 7.33 35.65 36.85
N PHE A 13 7.86 34.43 36.97
CA PHE A 13 9.17 34.00 36.46
C PHE A 13 9.29 32.49 36.72
N TYR A 14 8.82 31.68 35.77
CA TYR A 14 9.50 30.41 35.48
C TYR A 14 10.06 30.52 34.07
N ILE A 15 11.22 31.17 34.04
CA ILE A 15 12.19 31.09 32.96
C ILE A 15 12.79 29.68 32.98
N GLY A 16 12.75 29.03 31.82
CA GLY A 16 13.80 28.18 31.31
C GLY A 16 14.13 26.90 32.09
N SER A 17 13.52 25.80 31.67
CA SER A 17 14.33 24.64 31.29
C SER A 17 13.87 24.17 29.92
N CYS A 18 14.35 24.90 28.91
CA CYS A 18 14.19 24.59 27.51
C CYS A 18 15.17 23.46 27.20
N SER A 19 14.71 22.21 27.22
CA SER A 19 15.38 21.15 26.47
C SER A 19 15.11 21.45 25.00
N LYS A 20 16.01 22.23 24.39
CA LYS A 20 16.07 22.39 22.94
C LYS A 20 16.35 21.00 22.36
N ASN A 21 15.34 20.38 21.78
CA ASN A 21 15.44 19.43 20.67
C ASN A 21 14.05 19.20 20.03
N GLY A 22 13.27 20.27 19.87
CA GLY A 22 12.13 20.28 18.97
C GLY A 22 12.50 21.16 17.78
N LYS A 23 12.70 20.56 16.61
CA LYS A 23 12.74 21.32 15.36
C LYS A 23 11.39 22.05 15.23
N SER A 24 11.43 23.34 14.92
CA SER A 24 10.24 24.14 14.60
C SER A 24 9.55 23.57 13.37
N ILE A 25 8.22 23.76 13.29
CA ILE A 25 7.34 23.30 12.21
C ILE A 25 7.68 23.95 10.84
N ASP A 26 8.61 24.91 10.79
CA ASP A 26 8.97 25.67 9.58
C ASP A 26 10.12 25.09 8.72
N GLU A 27 10.61 23.88 8.98
CA GLU A 27 11.66 23.27 8.12
C GLU A 27 11.36 21.77 7.88
N ILE A 28 10.16 21.45 7.38
CA ILE A 28 9.98 20.17 6.68
C ILE A 28 10.60 20.37 5.30
N PRO A 29 11.67 19.62 4.94
CA PRO A 29 12.25 19.70 3.61
C PRO A 29 11.18 19.45 2.55
N LYS A 30 11.19 20.25 1.47
CA LYS A 30 10.34 19.98 0.29
C LYS A 30 10.97 18.98 -0.68
N ASP A 31 12.24 18.64 -0.45
CA ASP A 31 12.98 17.73 -1.31
C ASP A 31 12.68 16.28 -0.91
N CYS A 32 12.30 15.45 -1.89
CA CYS A 32 11.88 14.08 -1.66
C CYS A 32 13.02 13.20 -1.14
N GLU A 33 14.26 13.41 -1.60
CA GLU A 33 15.41 12.65 -1.12
C GLU A 33 15.70 12.99 0.35
N GLU A 34 15.59 14.27 0.74
CA GLU A 34 15.77 14.68 2.13
C GLU A 34 14.65 14.15 3.03
N LEU A 35 13.39 14.16 2.57
CA LEU A 35 12.27 13.56 3.30
C LEU A 35 12.46 12.06 3.51
N GLN A 36 12.84 11.35 2.46
CA GLN A 36 13.10 9.91 2.51
C GLN A 36 14.28 9.60 3.45
N ALA A 37 15.37 10.37 3.38
CA ALA A 37 16.53 10.22 4.27
C ALA A 37 16.20 10.48 5.75
N LEU A 38 15.19 11.30 6.03
CA LEU A 38 14.68 11.56 7.38
C LEU A 38 13.59 10.57 7.82
N GLY A 39 13.14 9.67 6.94
CA GLY A 39 12.02 8.76 7.19
C GLY A 39 10.68 9.49 7.33
N ILE A 40 10.53 10.64 6.67
CA ILE A 40 9.30 11.45 6.68
C ILE A 40 8.44 11.06 5.47
N ILE A 41 7.21 10.64 5.75
CA ILE A 41 6.19 10.36 4.74
C ILE A 41 5.25 11.56 4.65
N ASP A 42 5.24 12.24 3.52
CA ASP A 42 4.42 13.41 3.21
C ASP A 42 3.03 13.02 2.66
N SER A 43 2.41 11.99 3.24
CA SER A 43 1.11 11.49 2.80
C SER A 43 -0.04 12.40 3.21
N PHE A 44 -1.14 12.34 2.44
CA PHE A 44 -2.36 13.08 2.73
C PHE A 44 -3.22 12.32 3.74
N ALA A 45 -3.44 12.93 4.91
CA ALA A 45 -4.35 12.40 5.91
C ALA A 45 -5.80 12.76 5.56
N TYR A 46 -6.56 11.80 5.01
CA TYR A 46 -7.96 12.00 4.63
C TYR A 46 -8.83 12.50 5.81
N PRO A 47 -9.38 13.73 5.71
CA PRO A 47 -10.19 14.30 6.78
C PRO A 47 -11.59 13.68 6.83
N ILE A 48 -12.13 13.28 5.67
CA ILE A 48 -13.45 12.67 5.52
C ILE A 48 -13.25 11.18 5.24
N ARG A 49 -13.66 10.33 6.18
CA ARG A 49 -13.48 8.87 6.12
C ARG A 49 -14.57 8.11 6.89
N PRO A 50 -14.79 6.82 6.66
CA PRO A 50 -15.76 6.01 7.41
C PRO A 50 -15.68 6.24 8.92
N GLY A 51 -16.84 6.47 9.55
CA GLY A 51 -16.96 6.78 10.98
C GLY A 51 -16.85 8.26 11.35
N THR A 52 -16.64 9.17 10.39
CA THR A 52 -16.77 10.63 10.59
C THR A 52 -18.20 11.10 10.31
N ILE A 53 -18.63 12.19 10.96
CA ILE A 53 -19.97 12.77 10.74
C ILE A 53 -20.11 13.22 9.28
N GLU A 54 -19.06 13.81 8.73
CA GLU A 54 -18.99 14.26 7.34
C GLU A 54 -19.19 13.09 6.38
N TRP A 55 -18.52 11.95 6.61
CA TRP A 55 -18.67 10.77 5.76
C TRP A 55 -20.08 10.18 5.79
N GLU A 56 -20.69 10.12 6.98
CA GLU A 56 -22.06 9.63 7.15
C GLU A 56 -23.10 10.53 6.47
N SER A 57 -22.77 11.81 6.26
CA SER A 57 -23.62 12.77 5.55
C SER A 57 -23.54 12.69 4.02
N LEU A 58 -22.59 11.93 3.46
CA LEU A 58 -22.44 11.77 2.01
C LEU A 58 -23.56 10.87 1.46
N GLU A 59 -24.46 11.45 0.69
CA GLU A 59 -25.71 10.80 0.26
C GLU A 59 -25.52 9.75 -0.84
N ASN A 60 -24.45 9.85 -1.64
CA ASN A 60 -24.25 9.00 -2.81
C ASN A 60 -22.75 8.70 -3.04
N GLN A 61 -22.48 7.80 -4.00
CA GLN A 61 -21.13 7.35 -4.31
C GLN A 61 -20.27 8.47 -4.92
N ASP A 62 -20.84 9.34 -5.75
CA ASP A 62 -20.11 10.46 -6.38
C ASP A 62 -19.58 11.43 -5.31
N ALA A 63 -20.40 11.74 -4.29
CA ALA A 63 -19.98 12.54 -3.16
C ALA A 63 -18.84 11.89 -2.35
N LYS A 64 -18.78 10.56 -2.29
CA LYS A 64 -17.67 9.83 -1.66
C LYS A 64 -16.40 9.90 -2.51
N TRP A 65 -16.51 9.79 -3.83
CA TRP A 65 -15.37 10.00 -4.74
C TRP A 65 -14.80 11.41 -4.60
N GLU A 66 -15.65 12.43 -4.62
CA GLU A 66 -15.24 13.82 -4.45
C GLU A 66 -14.55 14.06 -3.09
N ALA A 67 -15.06 13.45 -2.01
CA ALA A 67 -14.53 13.63 -0.66
C ALA A 67 -13.12 13.05 -0.44
N VAL A 68 -12.67 12.13 -1.30
CA VAL A 68 -11.35 11.50 -1.21
C VAL A 68 -10.37 11.99 -2.28
N ASN A 69 -10.71 13.06 -3.02
CA ASN A 69 -9.72 13.71 -3.88
C ASN A 69 -8.78 14.59 -3.06
N VAL A 70 -7.49 14.47 -3.33
CA VAL A 70 -6.43 15.28 -2.70
C VAL A 70 -6.43 16.67 -3.36
N PRO A 71 -6.32 17.79 -2.63
CA PRO A 71 -6.19 19.10 -3.26
C PRO A 71 -4.98 19.14 -4.23
N ASP A 72 -5.17 19.66 -5.45
CA ASP A 72 -4.14 19.64 -6.51
C ASP A 72 -2.78 20.18 -6.04
N ALA A 73 -2.78 21.30 -5.31
CA ALA A 73 -1.55 21.90 -4.79
C ALA A 73 -0.81 21.03 -3.77
N ILE A 74 -1.50 20.11 -3.10
CA ILE A 74 -0.86 19.12 -2.21
C ILE A 74 -0.37 17.93 -3.04
N LEU A 75 -1.18 17.47 -4.00
CA LEU A 75 -0.88 16.31 -4.83
C LEU A 75 0.35 16.55 -5.73
N GLU A 76 0.47 17.73 -6.33
CA GLU A 76 1.59 18.11 -7.19
C GLU A 76 2.92 18.21 -6.42
N ASP A 77 2.87 18.67 -5.17
CA ASP A 77 4.05 18.83 -4.30
C ASP A 77 4.44 17.52 -3.58
N MET A 78 3.62 16.47 -3.67
CA MET A 78 3.81 15.21 -2.94
C MET A 78 4.86 14.32 -3.59
N CYS A 79 5.75 13.76 -2.78
CA CYS A 79 6.71 12.75 -3.20
C CYS A 79 6.03 11.43 -3.54
N THR A 80 6.64 10.63 -4.43
CA THR A 80 6.03 9.37 -4.86
C THR A 80 5.83 8.39 -3.70
N HIS A 81 6.75 8.32 -2.74
CA HIS A 81 6.56 7.53 -1.52
C HIS A 81 5.34 8.02 -0.73
N GLY A 82 5.21 9.32 -0.47
CA GLY A 82 4.02 9.90 0.19
C GLY A 82 2.72 9.62 -0.56
N LEU A 83 2.77 9.61 -1.89
CA LEU A 83 1.63 9.32 -2.75
C LEU A 83 1.21 7.85 -2.68
N VAL A 84 2.16 6.92 -2.62
CA VAL A 84 1.86 5.49 -2.37
C VAL A 84 1.11 5.30 -1.06
N TYR A 85 1.61 5.90 0.03
CA TYR A 85 0.91 5.87 1.33
C TYR A 85 -0.47 6.54 1.25
N THR A 86 -0.60 7.62 0.49
CA THR A 86 -1.89 8.29 0.26
C THR A 86 -2.89 7.36 -0.44
N CYS A 87 -2.48 6.68 -1.51
CA CYS A 87 -3.32 5.69 -2.20
C CYS A 87 -3.72 4.52 -1.28
N ALA A 88 -2.75 3.93 -0.57
CA ALA A 88 -2.99 2.77 0.28
C ALA A 88 -3.87 3.08 1.51
N ASN A 89 -3.88 4.33 1.98
CA ASN A 89 -4.75 4.79 3.06
C ASN A 89 -6.03 5.48 2.57
N CYS A 90 -6.32 5.42 1.27
CA CYS A 90 -7.55 5.96 0.72
C CYS A 90 -8.77 5.27 1.34
N PRO A 91 -9.76 6.02 1.88
CA PRO A 91 -10.96 5.43 2.48
C PRO A 91 -11.77 4.53 1.55
N LEU A 92 -11.60 4.68 0.23
CA LEU A 92 -12.26 3.88 -0.79
C LEU A 92 -11.33 2.83 -1.43
N PHE A 93 -10.16 2.56 -0.85
CA PHE A 93 -9.23 1.56 -1.41
C PHE A 93 -9.86 0.16 -1.56
N LEU A 94 -10.78 -0.20 -0.65
CA LEU A 94 -11.58 -1.42 -0.74
C LEU A 94 -12.37 -1.56 -2.06
N MET A 95 -12.66 -0.46 -2.76
CA MET A 95 -13.34 -0.50 -4.06
C MET A 95 -12.54 -1.29 -5.11
N LEU A 96 -11.24 -1.51 -4.90
CA LEU A 96 -10.41 -2.40 -5.72
C LEU A 96 -11.03 -3.81 -5.87
N THR A 97 -11.69 -4.32 -4.83
CA THR A 97 -12.20 -5.71 -4.77
C THR A 97 -13.73 -5.79 -4.74
N VAL A 98 -14.45 -4.69 -4.97
CA VAL A 98 -15.93 -4.65 -4.94
C VAL A 98 -16.56 -4.95 -6.31
N TYR A 99 -15.78 -4.83 -7.39
CA TYR A 99 -16.24 -5.08 -8.76
C TYR A 99 -16.09 -6.55 -9.17
N ASN A 100 -16.63 -6.92 -10.33
CA ASN A 100 -16.60 -8.29 -10.87
C ASN A 100 -15.21 -8.76 -11.34
N ASN A 101 -14.24 -7.85 -11.42
CA ASN A 101 -12.84 -8.17 -11.65
C ASN A 101 -11.97 -7.05 -11.07
N ILE A 102 -10.77 -7.42 -10.65
CA ILE A 102 -9.79 -6.51 -10.03
C ILE A 102 -9.47 -5.34 -10.94
N TYR A 103 -9.25 -5.60 -12.23
CA TYR A 103 -8.88 -4.54 -13.17
C TYR A 103 -9.95 -3.44 -13.28
N THR A 104 -11.24 -3.82 -13.27
CA THR A 104 -12.35 -2.85 -13.27
C THR A 104 -12.38 -2.04 -11.98
N GLY A 105 -12.09 -2.67 -10.84
CA GLY A 105 -11.95 -1.95 -9.56
C GLY A 105 -10.80 -0.96 -9.57
N PHE A 106 -9.65 -1.38 -10.08
CA PHE A 106 -8.48 -0.52 -10.26
C PHE A 106 -8.77 0.66 -11.20
N VAL A 107 -9.36 0.41 -12.36
CA VAL A 107 -9.80 1.45 -13.32
C VAL A 107 -10.76 2.43 -12.66
N SER A 108 -11.70 1.95 -11.84
CA SER A 108 -12.63 2.82 -11.12
C SER A 108 -11.90 3.76 -10.14
N LEU A 109 -10.94 3.23 -9.37
CA LEU A 109 -10.10 4.04 -8.48
C LEU A 109 -9.31 5.09 -9.27
N ARG A 110 -8.63 4.67 -10.34
CA ARG A 110 -7.85 5.54 -11.22
C ARG A 110 -8.67 6.67 -11.83
N ASP A 111 -9.90 6.38 -12.26
CA ASP A 111 -10.72 7.34 -13.00
C ASP A 111 -11.45 8.34 -12.09
N HIS A 112 -11.69 8.00 -10.81
CA HIS A 112 -12.45 8.84 -9.88
C HIS A 112 -11.62 9.49 -8.77
N ILE A 113 -10.43 8.96 -8.48
CA ILE A 113 -9.57 9.43 -7.38
C ILE A 113 -8.22 9.87 -7.94
N ASN A 114 -7.94 11.17 -7.79
CA ASN A 114 -6.79 11.82 -8.41
C ASN A 114 -5.44 11.31 -7.89
N SER A 115 -5.34 10.82 -6.64
CA SER A 115 -4.10 10.23 -6.14
C SER A 115 -3.70 8.96 -6.91
N PHE A 116 -4.67 8.11 -7.26
CA PHE A 116 -4.43 6.91 -8.07
C PHE A 116 -4.07 7.30 -9.51
N ASN A 117 -4.78 8.28 -10.08
CA ASN A 117 -4.46 8.80 -11.40
C ASN A 117 -3.04 9.39 -11.47
N GLU A 118 -2.63 10.13 -10.46
CA GLU A 118 -1.29 10.73 -10.39
C GLU A 118 -0.21 9.65 -10.24
N LEU A 119 -0.41 8.66 -9.36
CA LEU A 119 0.59 7.63 -9.09
C LEU A 119 0.94 6.81 -10.34
N ILE A 120 -0.04 6.49 -11.19
CA ILE A 120 0.22 5.78 -12.44
C ILE A 120 1.06 6.59 -13.44
N ASN A 121 1.22 7.90 -13.24
CA ASN A 121 2.05 8.75 -14.10
C ASN A 121 3.47 8.97 -13.54
N ARG A 122 3.75 8.58 -12.30
CA ARG A 122 5.08 8.70 -11.67
C ARG A 122 6.03 7.59 -12.15
N GLU A 123 7.20 7.93 -12.69
CA GLU A 123 8.16 6.95 -13.24
C GLU A 123 8.66 5.96 -12.17
N ASP A 124 8.84 6.44 -10.94
CA ASP A 124 9.32 5.69 -9.76
C ASP A 124 8.19 5.00 -8.96
N ALA A 125 6.95 4.99 -9.47
CA ALA A 125 5.82 4.40 -8.73
C ALA A 125 6.00 2.92 -8.39
N GLY A 126 6.60 2.14 -9.31
CA GLY A 126 6.82 0.71 -9.10
C GLY A 126 7.75 0.46 -7.91
N ILE A 127 8.91 1.12 -7.87
CA ILE A 127 9.90 0.93 -6.81
C ILE A 127 9.42 1.49 -5.47
N GLU A 128 8.71 2.63 -5.46
CA GLU A 128 8.15 3.16 -4.20
C GLU A 128 6.99 2.31 -3.67
N LEU A 129 6.23 1.64 -4.54
CA LEU A 129 5.23 0.67 -4.12
C LEU A 129 5.88 -0.60 -3.53
N PHE A 130 7.03 -1.01 -4.06
CA PHE A 130 7.83 -2.08 -3.46
C PHE A 130 8.33 -1.70 -2.06
N ASN A 131 8.89 -0.50 -1.89
CA ASN A 131 9.35 0.01 -0.59
C ASN A 131 8.21 0.03 0.44
N TYR A 132 7.02 0.48 0.03
CA TYR A 132 5.83 0.43 0.86
C TYR A 132 5.43 -1.00 1.21
N TYR A 133 5.43 -1.92 0.24
CA TYR A 133 5.07 -3.32 0.45
C TYR A 133 5.98 -4.00 1.49
N GLN A 134 7.30 -3.79 1.40
CA GLN A 134 8.26 -4.29 2.39
C GLN A 134 7.98 -3.71 3.78
N THR A 135 7.83 -2.38 3.87
CA THR A 135 7.56 -1.69 5.13
C THR A 135 6.23 -2.15 5.74
N LEU A 136 5.20 -2.33 4.93
CA LEU A 136 3.90 -2.83 5.35
C LEU A 136 4.03 -4.21 5.99
N PHE A 137 4.72 -5.14 5.32
CA PHE A 137 4.92 -6.48 5.83
C PHE A 137 5.68 -6.45 7.17
N ASP A 138 6.83 -5.77 7.23
CA ASP A 138 7.64 -5.67 8.44
C ASP A 138 6.86 -5.11 9.64
N THR A 139 6.03 -4.09 9.41
CA THR A 139 5.29 -3.39 10.47
C THR A 139 4.01 -4.10 10.89
N THR A 140 3.34 -4.82 9.98
CA THR A 140 2.06 -5.49 10.25
C THR A 140 2.22 -6.97 10.59
N TRP A 141 3.41 -7.55 10.40
CA TRP A 141 3.63 -8.97 10.63
C TRP A 141 3.28 -9.44 12.05
N GLN A 142 3.62 -8.65 13.05
CA GLN A 142 3.30 -8.97 14.45
C GLN A 142 1.79 -9.04 14.71
N SER A 143 0.99 -8.36 13.90
CA SER A 143 -0.47 -8.35 13.94
C SER A 143 -1.12 -9.15 12.80
N ILE A 144 -0.37 -9.99 12.07
CA ILE A 144 -0.89 -10.71 10.89
C ILE A 144 -2.07 -11.63 11.20
N GLY A 145 -2.24 -12.07 12.44
CA GLY A 145 -3.43 -12.80 12.88
C GLY A 145 -4.72 -11.96 12.92
N GLN A 146 -4.61 -10.63 12.81
CA GLN A 146 -5.75 -9.71 12.77
C GLN A 146 -6.23 -9.53 11.34
N ILE A 147 -7.55 -9.57 11.15
CA ILE A 147 -8.17 -9.46 9.83
C ILE A 147 -7.81 -8.14 9.11
N GLU A 148 -7.67 -7.04 9.86
CA GLU A 148 -7.29 -5.75 9.30
C GLU A 148 -5.90 -5.78 8.65
N SER A 149 -4.92 -6.38 9.31
CA SER A 149 -3.57 -6.55 8.76
C SER A 149 -3.56 -7.46 7.52
N GLN A 150 -4.33 -8.55 7.53
CA GLN A 150 -4.45 -9.44 6.37
C GLN A 150 -5.09 -8.74 5.17
N VAL A 151 -6.18 -7.99 5.40
CA VAL A 151 -6.86 -7.22 4.37
C VAL A 151 -5.93 -6.14 3.79
N GLN A 152 -5.17 -5.45 4.63
CA GLN A 152 -4.23 -4.42 4.18
C GLN A 152 -3.13 -5.00 3.27
N ILE A 153 -2.56 -6.15 3.63
CA ILE A 153 -1.57 -6.85 2.80
C ILE A 153 -2.21 -7.32 1.50
N LEU A 154 -3.36 -7.99 1.56
CA LEU A 154 -4.10 -8.45 0.38
C LEU A 154 -4.33 -7.29 -0.59
N HIS A 155 -4.96 -6.20 -0.16
CA HIS A 155 -5.22 -5.06 -1.04
C HIS A 155 -3.94 -4.46 -1.62
N THR A 156 -2.85 -4.43 -0.84
CA THR A 156 -1.56 -3.94 -1.33
C THR A 156 -0.98 -4.85 -2.41
N GLU A 157 -1.03 -6.17 -2.25
CA GLU A 157 -0.54 -7.13 -3.26
C GLU A 157 -1.35 -7.03 -4.55
N ILE A 158 -2.68 -6.93 -4.44
CA ILE A 158 -3.58 -6.75 -5.59
C ILE A 158 -3.27 -5.43 -6.31
N PHE A 159 -3.08 -4.37 -5.53
CA PHE A 159 -2.77 -3.06 -6.06
C PHE A 159 -1.41 -3.03 -6.74
N PHE A 160 -0.41 -3.69 -6.17
CA PHE A 160 0.93 -3.75 -6.74
C PHE A 160 0.99 -4.63 -8.00
N ALA A 161 0.15 -5.66 -8.07
CA ALA A 161 0.09 -6.55 -9.24
C ALA A 161 -0.43 -5.90 -10.53
N GLN A 162 -0.89 -4.64 -10.48
CA GLN A 162 -1.33 -3.92 -11.67
C GLN A 162 -0.15 -3.59 -12.60
N GLN A 163 -0.35 -3.75 -13.90
CA GLN A 163 0.71 -3.59 -14.91
C GLN A 163 1.21 -2.15 -15.00
N GLU A 164 0.40 -1.17 -14.61
CA GLU A 164 0.78 0.24 -14.47
C GLU A 164 1.90 0.48 -13.44
N TYR A 165 2.14 -0.46 -12.51
CA TYR A 165 3.22 -0.40 -11.54
C TYR A 165 4.32 -1.42 -11.83
N LEU A 166 3.95 -2.68 -12.09
CA LEU A 166 4.94 -3.70 -12.41
C LEU A 166 5.75 -3.33 -13.66
N GLY A 167 5.10 -2.80 -14.70
CA GLY A 167 5.76 -2.40 -15.96
C GLY A 167 6.72 -1.20 -15.83
N LYS A 168 6.84 -0.59 -14.64
CA LYS A 168 7.82 0.47 -14.35
C LYS A 168 9.08 -0.05 -13.68
N LEU A 169 9.07 -1.29 -13.21
CA LEU A 169 10.23 -1.93 -12.60
C LEU A 169 11.23 -2.32 -13.69
N ASN A 170 12.51 -2.27 -13.36
CA ASN A 170 13.53 -2.94 -14.15
C ASN A 170 13.67 -4.42 -13.74
N VAL A 171 14.32 -5.23 -14.57
CA VAL A 171 14.46 -6.69 -14.36
C VAL A 171 15.03 -7.06 -12.98
N SER A 172 15.95 -6.26 -12.42
CA SER A 172 16.48 -6.51 -11.07
C SER A 172 15.43 -6.27 -10.00
N GLU A 173 14.68 -5.17 -10.12
CA GLU A 173 13.61 -4.82 -9.19
C GLU A 173 12.45 -5.81 -9.28
N GLU A 174 12.09 -6.27 -10.48
CA GLU A 174 11.08 -7.32 -10.67
C GLU A 174 11.49 -8.61 -9.95
N LEU A 175 12.78 -8.99 -9.99
CA LEU A 175 13.30 -10.15 -9.29
C LEU A 175 13.28 -9.98 -7.77
N ASP A 176 13.60 -8.78 -7.27
CA ASP A 176 13.54 -8.46 -5.84
C ASP A 176 12.09 -8.52 -5.33
N VAL A 177 11.14 -7.95 -6.08
CA VAL A 177 9.70 -8.02 -5.76
C VAL A 177 9.21 -9.46 -5.78
N LEU A 178 9.58 -10.24 -6.80
CA LEU A 178 9.19 -11.65 -6.90
C LEU A 178 9.70 -12.46 -5.71
N LEU A 179 10.97 -12.27 -5.34
CA LEU A 179 11.59 -12.96 -4.21
C LEU A 179 10.90 -12.59 -2.90
N GLU A 180 10.64 -11.31 -2.66
CA GLU A 180 9.95 -10.83 -1.47
C GLU A 180 8.52 -11.37 -1.39
N ALA A 181 7.75 -11.24 -2.46
CA ALA A 181 6.38 -11.74 -2.53
C ALA A 181 6.31 -13.27 -2.32
N TYR A 182 7.32 -14.00 -2.83
CA TYR A 182 7.41 -15.44 -2.62
C TYR A 182 7.77 -15.81 -1.17
N ASN A 183 8.68 -15.09 -0.52
CA ASN A 183 8.99 -15.31 0.89
C ASN A 183 7.77 -15.04 1.77
N ILE A 184 7.04 -13.96 1.50
CA ILE A 184 5.81 -13.60 2.19
C ILE A 184 4.75 -14.69 1.99
N LEU A 185 4.59 -15.21 0.76
CA LEU A 185 3.68 -16.33 0.49
C LEU A 185 3.99 -17.54 1.39
N LEU A 186 5.25 -17.96 1.46
CA LEU A 186 5.68 -19.10 2.29
C LEU A 186 5.42 -18.85 3.78
N ASP A 187 5.65 -17.63 4.24
CA ASP A 187 5.40 -17.23 5.62
C ASP A 187 3.90 -17.25 5.94
N LYS A 188 3.04 -16.75 5.04
CA LYS A 188 1.57 -16.83 5.18
C LYS A 188 1.06 -18.26 5.24
N GLU A 189 1.57 -19.16 4.38
CA GLU A 189 1.22 -20.59 4.41
C GLU A 189 1.62 -21.25 5.74
N THR A 190 2.83 -20.95 6.23
CA THR A 190 3.34 -21.48 7.50
C THR A 190 2.48 -21.04 8.69
N HIS A 191 1.92 -19.83 8.65
CA HIS A 191 1.04 -19.28 9.67
C HIS A 191 -0.44 -19.67 9.50
N GLN A 192 -0.77 -20.46 8.47
CA GLN A 192 -2.14 -20.93 8.19
C GLN A 192 -3.15 -19.76 8.12
N LEU A 193 -2.77 -18.68 7.44
CA LEU A 193 -3.66 -17.54 7.24
C LEU A 193 -4.86 -17.89 6.36
N ASP A 194 -5.83 -16.98 6.31
CA ASP A 194 -7.00 -17.12 5.46
C ASP A 194 -6.61 -17.29 3.98
N ILE A 195 -7.36 -18.13 3.26
CA ILE A 195 -7.01 -18.48 1.89
C ILE A 195 -7.08 -17.29 0.94
N ASP A 196 -7.96 -16.33 1.19
CA ASP A 196 -8.07 -15.13 0.37
C ASP A 196 -6.82 -14.25 0.53
N CYS A 197 -6.27 -14.18 1.75
CA CYS A 197 -5.01 -13.48 2.03
C CYS A 197 -3.81 -14.15 1.35
N ILE A 198 -3.79 -15.48 1.29
CA ILE A 198 -2.74 -16.24 0.59
C ILE A 198 -2.85 -16.06 -0.94
N ASN A 199 -4.07 -16.04 -1.48
CA ASN A 199 -4.29 -15.84 -2.92
C ASN A 199 -3.78 -14.49 -3.42
N GLY A 200 -3.71 -13.46 -2.58
CA GLY A 200 -3.07 -12.17 -2.90
C GLY A 200 -1.60 -12.33 -3.31
N SER A 201 -0.82 -13.11 -2.57
CA SER A 201 0.60 -13.34 -2.89
C SER A 201 0.76 -14.21 -4.15
N TYR A 202 -0.10 -15.22 -4.33
CA TYR A 202 -0.13 -15.98 -5.58
C TYR A 202 -0.47 -15.05 -6.77
N TYR A 203 -1.41 -14.13 -6.60
CA TYR A 203 -1.80 -13.20 -7.65
C TYR A 203 -0.63 -12.30 -8.07
N LEU A 204 0.07 -11.69 -7.10
CA LEU A 204 1.23 -10.84 -7.37
C LEU A 204 2.36 -11.62 -8.05
N THR A 205 2.77 -12.76 -7.49
CA THR A 205 3.85 -13.59 -8.07
C THR A 205 3.52 -14.09 -9.47
N CYS A 206 2.26 -14.49 -9.72
CA CYS A 206 1.82 -14.91 -11.05
C CYS A 206 1.80 -13.76 -12.05
N ASN A 207 1.34 -12.57 -11.68
CA ASN A 207 1.34 -11.42 -12.59
C ASN A 207 2.76 -11.02 -13.00
N ILE A 208 3.72 -11.06 -12.06
CA ILE A 208 5.14 -10.81 -12.36
C ILE A 208 5.68 -11.86 -13.33
N LEU A 209 5.50 -13.15 -13.03
CA LEU A 209 6.04 -14.22 -13.87
C LEU A 209 5.37 -14.30 -15.24
N TYR A 210 4.07 -14.00 -15.33
CA TYR A 210 3.29 -14.12 -16.56
C TYR A 210 3.50 -12.92 -17.48
N TYR A 211 3.31 -11.69 -16.98
CA TYR A 211 3.30 -10.49 -17.83
C TYR A 211 4.65 -9.80 -17.92
N ASN A 212 5.43 -9.76 -16.84
CA ASN A 212 6.68 -9.00 -16.79
C ASN A 212 7.88 -9.83 -17.23
N MET A 213 8.04 -11.00 -16.59
CA MET A 213 9.19 -11.87 -16.84
C MET A 213 8.95 -12.88 -17.97
N GLU A 214 7.70 -12.97 -18.46
CA GLU A 214 7.29 -13.84 -19.56
C GLU A 214 7.80 -15.30 -19.40
N TYR A 215 7.66 -15.87 -18.20
CA TYR A 215 8.21 -17.19 -17.88
C TYR A 215 7.38 -18.33 -18.48
N GLU A 216 7.80 -18.79 -19.65
CA GLU A 216 7.13 -19.80 -20.49
C GLU A 216 6.60 -21.05 -19.78
N PRO A 217 7.33 -21.72 -18.85
CA PRO A 217 6.79 -22.86 -18.13
C PRO A 217 5.53 -22.54 -17.31
N LEU A 218 5.49 -21.36 -16.67
CA LEU A 218 4.32 -20.90 -15.92
C LEU A 218 3.19 -20.46 -16.86
N ILE A 219 3.50 -19.73 -17.93
CA ILE A 219 2.51 -19.33 -18.96
C ILE A 219 1.83 -20.57 -19.55
N SER A 220 2.62 -21.55 -19.97
CA SER A 220 2.12 -22.82 -20.53
C SER A 220 1.24 -23.60 -19.55
N PHE A 221 1.52 -23.51 -18.26
CA PHE A 221 0.68 -24.09 -17.21
C PHE A 221 -0.65 -23.34 -17.09
N ILE A 222 -0.60 -22.01 -16.93
CA ILE A 222 -1.79 -21.17 -16.77
C ILE A 222 -2.74 -21.30 -17.96
N ASP A 223 -2.21 -21.23 -19.18
CA ASP A 223 -3.01 -21.31 -20.40
C ASP A 223 -3.69 -22.68 -20.55
N ARG A 224 -3.00 -23.76 -20.19
CA ARG A 224 -3.53 -25.12 -20.27
C ARG A 224 -4.60 -25.39 -19.22
N GLU A 225 -4.41 -24.89 -18.01
CA GLU A 225 -5.38 -25.04 -16.91
C GLU A 225 -6.49 -23.97 -16.94
N GLU A 226 -6.51 -23.12 -17.98
CA GLU A 226 -7.49 -22.03 -18.19
C GLU A 226 -7.61 -21.07 -16.98
N LEU A 227 -6.49 -20.77 -16.32
CA LEU A 227 -6.44 -19.95 -15.10
C LEU A 227 -6.55 -18.44 -15.35
N ASN A 228 -7.09 -18.04 -16.51
CA ASN A 228 -7.30 -16.64 -16.88
C ASN A 228 -8.17 -15.89 -15.86
N ASP A 229 -9.15 -16.58 -15.27
CA ASP A 229 -10.01 -16.00 -14.24
C ASP A 229 -9.24 -15.67 -12.95
N PHE A 230 -8.23 -16.45 -12.59
CA PHE A 230 -7.36 -16.16 -11.45
C PHE A 230 -6.49 -14.93 -11.71
N LEU A 231 -5.89 -14.85 -12.92
CA LEU A 231 -5.09 -13.69 -13.33
C LEU A 231 -5.89 -12.37 -13.44
N ASN A 232 -7.22 -12.45 -13.54
CA ASN A 232 -8.08 -11.27 -13.66
C ASN A 232 -8.84 -10.91 -12.38
N ASP A 233 -9.16 -11.88 -11.52
CA ASP A 233 -10.11 -11.70 -10.41
C ASP A 233 -9.76 -12.48 -9.13
N ILE A 234 -8.57 -13.08 -9.01
CA ILE A 234 -8.12 -13.80 -7.79
C ILE A 234 -9.14 -14.87 -7.36
N LYS A 235 -9.79 -15.49 -8.35
CA LYS A 235 -10.79 -16.52 -8.05
C LYS A 235 -10.14 -17.67 -7.27
N PRO A 236 -10.87 -18.31 -6.35
CA PRO A 236 -10.33 -19.43 -5.60
C PRO A 236 -9.76 -20.52 -6.52
N ILE A 237 -8.51 -20.87 -6.30
CA ILE A 237 -7.80 -21.95 -7.00
C ILE A 237 -7.71 -23.20 -6.12
N SER A 238 -7.47 -24.37 -6.73
CA SER A 238 -7.29 -25.63 -5.99
C SER A 238 -5.93 -25.69 -5.29
N ASP A 239 -5.78 -26.59 -4.32
CA ASP A 239 -4.48 -26.85 -3.68
C ASP A 239 -3.42 -27.31 -4.70
N GLU A 240 -3.80 -28.19 -5.63
CA GLU A 240 -2.92 -28.66 -6.72
C GLU A 240 -2.45 -27.52 -7.64
N THR A 241 -3.34 -26.55 -7.89
CA THR A 241 -2.99 -25.35 -8.65
C THR A 241 -1.99 -24.50 -7.89
N ARG A 242 -2.24 -24.23 -6.59
CA ARG A 242 -1.30 -23.50 -5.72
C ARG A 242 0.07 -24.16 -5.67
N ASP A 243 0.11 -25.47 -5.45
CA ASP A 243 1.36 -26.23 -5.43
C ASP A 243 2.13 -26.12 -6.76
N SER A 244 1.42 -26.11 -7.88
CA SER A 244 2.02 -25.93 -9.21
C SER A 244 2.56 -24.51 -9.40
N LEU A 245 1.80 -23.47 -9.04
CA LEU A 245 2.24 -22.08 -9.12
C LEU A 245 3.49 -21.83 -8.25
N LYS A 246 3.49 -22.41 -7.04
CA LYS A 246 4.65 -22.40 -6.14
C LYS A 246 5.85 -23.08 -6.78
N TYR A 247 5.68 -24.29 -7.32
CA TYR A 247 6.74 -25.03 -8.00
C TYR A 247 7.39 -24.23 -9.15
N TYR A 248 6.59 -23.58 -10.00
CA TYR A 248 7.14 -22.77 -11.09
C TYR A 248 7.85 -21.51 -10.59
N THR A 249 7.34 -20.88 -9.53
CA THR A 249 7.98 -19.72 -8.89
C THR A 249 9.36 -20.11 -8.31
N GLU A 250 9.43 -21.23 -7.59
CA GLU A 250 10.69 -21.75 -7.05
C GLU A 250 11.69 -22.08 -8.15
N LEU A 251 11.23 -22.74 -9.21
CA LEU A 251 12.08 -23.11 -10.34
C LEU A 251 12.68 -21.87 -11.00
N PHE A 252 11.85 -20.85 -11.26
CA PHE A 252 12.32 -19.58 -11.80
C PHE A 252 13.35 -18.89 -10.90
N LEU A 253 13.06 -18.80 -9.59
CA LEU A 253 13.97 -18.17 -8.63
C LEU A 253 15.30 -18.94 -8.52
N LEU A 254 15.29 -20.27 -8.59
CA LEU A 254 16.51 -21.09 -8.58
C LEU A 254 17.37 -20.84 -9.82
N ASP A 255 16.76 -20.71 -10.99
CA ASP A 255 17.46 -20.45 -12.26
C ASP A 255 18.06 -19.04 -12.33
N ASN A 256 17.54 -18.10 -11.52
CA ASN A 256 17.95 -16.69 -11.50
C ASN A 256 18.75 -16.29 -10.25
N LYS A 257 19.11 -17.22 -9.36
CA LYS A 257 20.09 -16.98 -8.29
C LYS A 257 21.49 -16.80 -8.89
N LYS A 258 21.92 -15.54 -9.03
CA LYS A 258 23.32 -15.16 -9.32
C LYS A 258 23.95 -14.45 -8.14
#